data_AF-A0A7R9PLT9-F1
#
_entry.id   AF-A0A7R9PLT9-F1
#
_cell.length_a   1.000
_cell.length_b   1.000
_cell.length_c   1.000
_cell.angle_alpha   90.00
_cell.angle_beta   90.00
_cell.angle_gamma   90.00
#
_symmetry.space_group_name_H-M   'P 1'
#
loop_
_entity.id
_entity.type
_entity.pdbx_description
1 polymer ?
#
loop_
_entity_poly.entity_id
_entity_poly.type
_entity_poly.pdbx_seq_one_letter_code
_entity_poly.pdbx_strand_id
1 'polypeptide(L)'
;IPLLKRAKELNPREVKLFTSPWSAPYWMKRNGTISGTSHLLEENYQPWANYFVKYFDAYAAENVSFWGVTAQNEPTQGDIIPSVIITMGWTVEEQRDWVSQHLGPTLQQAGYGDLELMIFDDNRVFLPGWADTALTHWSGGWTDWNMVLDTQGGPTWSPKPYNAPIIANLSSDEFYKQPSYYFLAHFSSFIPPGSKRVGLTTEDARGLEYAAFLTPEGRIVVTIQNKQNSSVILAIDPNDPDYGVLGLLSILRKLKSSPEKELRLLLLGLDNAGKTTLLKSLASEDIAHITPTQGFNIKSVQSEGFKLNVWDIGGQRKIRPYWRNYFENTDVLIYVIDSSDRKRLDETGQELEELLSEDKLVNVPLLIYANKQDLLHAAPAAEIAERLGLHTIKDRPWQIQACSATVGEGVKVRLLVALLQKID
;
A
#
# COMPACT_ATOMS: atom_id res chain seq x y z
N ILE A 1 1.88 -14.47 -31.55
CA ILE A 1 2.16 -15.88 -31.15
C ILE A 1 3.62 -16.29 -31.38
N PRO A 2 4.22 -16.16 -32.59
CA PRO A 2 5.60 -16.62 -32.82
C PRO A 2 6.64 -16.00 -31.87
N LEU A 3 6.55 -14.69 -31.61
CA LEU A 3 7.42 -14.00 -30.64
C LEU A 3 7.25 -14.53 -29.22
N LEU A 4 6.03 -14.88 -28.80
CA LEU A 4 5.76 -15.46 -27.48
C LEU A 4 6.40 -16.85 -27.35
N LYS A 5 6.25 -17.70 -28.38
CA LYS A 5 6.89 -19.02 -28.43
C LYS A 5 8.40 -18.89 -28.36
N ARG A 6 8.98 -17.96 -29.15
CA ARG A 6 10.42 -17.68 -29.11
C ARG A 6 10.91 -17.16 -27.76
N ALA A 7 10.14 -16.27 -27.12
CA ALA A 7 10.47 -15.78 -25.79
C ALA A 7 10.45 -16.89 -24.73
N LYS A 8 9.48 -17.81 -24.80
CA LYS A 8 9.42 -19.01 -23.95
C LYS A 8 10.61 -19.94 -24.18
N GLU A 9 11.04 -20.16 -25.42
CA GLU A 9 12.22 -20.97 -25.74
C GLU A 9 13.53 -20.37 -25.19
N LEU A 10 13.66 -19.05 -25.24
CA LEU A 10 14.87 -18.35 -24.80
C LEU A 10 14.96 -18.18 -23.28
N ASN A 11 13.84 -18.31 -22.56
CA ASN A 11 13.80 -18.10 -21.13
C ASN A 11 13.85 -19.44 -20.38
N PRO A 12 14.90 -19.71 -19.58
CA PRO A 12 14.98 -20.94 -18.79
C PRO A 12 13.99 -20.97 -17.62
N ARG A 13 13.33 -19.84 -17.30
CA ARG A 13 12.31 -19.73 -16.25
C ARG A 13 10.92 -19.83 -16.87
N GLU A 14 9.97 -20.28 -16.07
CA GLU A 14 8.54 -20.25 -16.44
C GLU A 14 8.09 -18.80 -16.73
N VAL A 15 7.60 -18.57 -17.95
CA VAL A 15 7.03 -17.28 -18.35
C VAL A 15 5.53 -17.28 -18.12
N LYS A 16 5.09 -16.53 -17.11
CA LYS A 16 3.67 -16.29 -16.84
C LYS A 16 3.11 -15.30 -17.86
N LEU A 17 2.16 -15.75 -18.67
CA LEU A 17 1.44 -14.88 -19.60
C LEU A 17 0.16 -14.37 -18.93
N PHE A 18 -0.13 -13.09 -19.08
CA PHE A 18 -1.46 -12.56 -18.77
C PHE A 18 -1.99 -11.73 -19.95
N THR A 19 -3.29 -11.50 -19.97
CA THR A 19 -3.97 -10.74 -21.03
C THR A 19 -5.02 -9.79 -20.46
N SER A 20 -5.31 -8.72 -21.18
CA SER A 20 -6.29 -7.70 -20.83
C SER A 20 -6.97 -7.20 -22.10
N PRO A 21 -8.33 -7.16 -22.17
CA PRO A 21 -9.01 -6.58 -23.32
C PRO A 21 -9.16 -5.06 -23.17
N TRP A 22 -8.99 -4.32 -24.27
CA TRP A 22 -9.26 -2.87 -24.31
C TRP A 22 -10.73 -2.55 -24.58
N SER A 23 -11.45 -3.40 -25.33
CA SER A 23 -12.86 -3.20 -25.61
C SER A 23 -13.53 -4.47 -26.14
N ALA A 24 -14.82 -4.61 -25.89
CA ALA A 24 -15.67 -5.53 -26.62
C ALA A 24 -15.87 -5.05 -28.08
N PRO A 25 -16.30 -5.94 -29.01
CA PRO A 25 -16.72 -5.52 -30.34
C PRO A 25 -17.73 -4.36 -30.30
N TYR A 26 -17.61 -3.41 -31.22
CA TYR A 26 -18.39 -2.16 -31.20
C TYR A 26 -19.91 -2.39 -31.11
N TRP A 27 -20.42 -3.45 -31.73
CA TRP A 27 -21.85 -3.80 -31.73
C TRP A 27 -22.34 -4.35 -30.39
N MET A 28 -21.45 -4.71 -29.47
CA MET A 28 -21.81 -5.11 -28.11
C MET A 28 -21.95 -3.92 -27.15
N LYS A 29 -21.55 -2.72 -27.57
CA LYS A 29 -21.46 -1.53 -26.71
C LYS A 29 -22.64 -0.60 -26.91
N ARG A 30 -23.01 0.13 -25.85
CA ARG A 30 -24.14 1.08 -25.84
C ARG A 30 -23.99 2.19 -26.89
N ASN A 31 -22.77 2.61 -27.20
CA ASN A 31 -22.50 3.66 -28.19
C ASN A 31 -22.29 3.15 -29.62
N GLY A 32 -22.23 1.84 -29.84
CA GLY A 32 -22.00 1.26 -31.16
C GLY A 32 -20.61 1.54 -31.76
N THR A 33 -19.62 1.98 -30.98
CA THR A 33 -18.27 2.29 -31.46
C THR A 33 -17.19 1.61 -30.60
N ILE A 34 -15.99 1.43 -31.16
CA ILE A 34 -14.88 0.74 -30.46
C ILE A 34 -14.18 1.61 -29.40
N SER A 35 -14.35 2.95 -29.47
CA SER A 35 -13.73 3.94 -28.58
C SER A 35 -14.78 4.84 -27.92
N GLY A 36 -14.35 5.78 -27.08
CA GLY A 36 -15.20 6.77 -26.41
C GLY A 36 -15.87 6.26 -25.13
N THR A 37 -16.71 7.11 -24.55
CA THR A 37 -17.42 6.85 -23.29
C THR A 37 -18.55 5.86 -23.51
N SER A 38 -18.39 4.61 -23.10
CA SER A 38 -19.42 3.59 -23.28
C SER A 38 -19.15 2.30 -22.53
N HIS A 39 -20.24 1.66 -22.13
CA HIS A 39 -20.28 0.39 -21.43
C HIS A 39 -20.86 -0.69 -22.33
N LEU A 40 -20.76 -1.93 -21.88
CA LEU A 40 -21.38 -3.08 -22.53
C LEU A 40 -22.93 -2.99 -22.42
N LEU A 41 -23.61 -3.42 -23.48
CA LEU A 41 -25.06 -3.69 -23.43
C LEU A 41 -25.32 -4.92 -22.55
N GLU A 42 -26.33 -4.88 -21.69
CA GLU A 42 -26.63 -5.97 -20.75
C GLU A 42 -26.92 -7.30 -21.47
N GLU A 43 -27.61 -7.25 -22.62
CA GLU A 43 -27.85 -8.43 -23.46
C GLU A 43 -26.56 -9.09 -23.99
N ASN A 44 -25.45 -8.37 -23.97
CA ASN A 44 -24.15 -8.83 -24.43
C ASN A 44 -23.21 -9.30 -23.30
N TYR A 45 -23.66 -9.31 -22.05
CA TYR A 45 -22.86 -9.77 -20.90
C TYR A 45 -22.39 -11.22 -21.06
N GLN A 46 -23.29 -12.14 -21.39
CA GLN A 46 -22.95 -13.54 -21.64
C GLN A 46 -22.18 -13.74 -22.96
N PRO A 47 -22.59 -13.15 -24.11
CA PRO A 47 -21.79 -13.18 -25.33
C PRO A 47 -20.33 -12.70 -25.14
N TRP A 48 -20.11 -11.69 -24.31
CA TRP A 48 -18.77 -11.20 -24.00
C TRP A 48 -17.97 -12.17 -23.15
N ALA A 49 -18.57 -12.80 -22.13
CA ALA A 49 -17.91 -13.88 -21.38
C ALA A 49 -17.52 -15.07 -22.29
N ASN A 50 -18.39 -15.44 -23.23
CA ASN A 50 -18.10 -16.49 -24.23
C ASN A 50 -16.94 -16.10 -25.17
N TYR A 51 -16.73 -14.80 -25.41
CA TYR A 51 -15.61 -14.31 -26.22
C TYR A 51 -14.25 -14.60 -25.54
N PHE A 52 -14.16 -14.46 -24.21
CA PHE A 52 -12.95 -14.81 -23.47
C PHE A 52 -12.60 -16.30 -23.64
N VAL A 53 -13.59 -17.19 -23.54
CA VAL A 53 -13.37 -18.63 -23.77
C VAL A 53 -12.83 -18.88 -25.18
N LYS A 54 -13.44 -18.28 -26.21
CA LYS A 54 -12.94 -18.41 -27.59
C LYS A 54 -11.52 -17.88 -27.77
N TYR A 55 -11.16 -16.80 -27.07
CA TYR A 55 -9.80 -16.28 -27.06
C TYR A 55 -8.83 -17.31 -26.47
N PHE A 56 -9.15 -17.87 -25.29
CA PHE A 56 -8.29 -18.88 -24.66
C PHE A 56 -8.20 -20.16 -25.48
N ASP A 57 -9.31 -20.65 -26.04
CA ASP A 57 -9.32 -21.82 -26.92
C ASP A 57 -8.42 -21.63 -28.14
N ALA A 58 -8.47 -20.44 -28.77
CA ALA A 58 -7.65 -20.13 -29.93
C ALA A 58 -6.15 -20.11 -29.59
N TYR A 59 -5.76 -19.62 -28.41
CA TYR A 59 -4.37 -19.66 -27.96
C TYR A 59 -3.95 -21.05 -27.49
N ALA A 60 -4.85 -21.81 -26.85
CA ALA A 60 -4.61 -23.18 -26.44
C ALA A 60 -4.37 -24.09 -27.65
N ALA A 61 -5.12 -23.90 -28.76
CA ALA A 61 -4.89 -24.59 -30.03
C ALA A 61 -3.48 -24.34 -30.61
N GLU A 62 -2.85 -23.23 -30.22
CA GLU A 62 -1.49 -22.86 -30.57
C GLU A 62 -0.45 -23.28 -29.51
N ASN A 63 -0.84 -24.09 -28.52
CA ASN A 63 -0.01 -24.48 -27.37
C ASN A 63 0.46 -23.29 -26.53
N VAL A 64 -0.39 -22.27 -26.37
CA VAL A 64 -0.13 -21.11 -25.52
C VAL A 64 -1.16 -21.06 -24.40
N SER A 65 -0.70 -21.30 -23.17
CA SER A 65 -1.49 -21.13 -21.94
C SER A 65 -1.20 -19.78 -21.27
N PHE A 66 -2.20 -19.29 -20.54
CA PHE A 66 -2.14 -18.08 -19.73
C PHE A 66 -2.13 -18.43 -18.24
N TRP A 67 -1.45 -17.60 -17.45
CA TRP A 67 -1.47 -17.60 -15.99
C TRP A 67 -2.64 -16.76 -15.45
N GLY A 68 -2.94 -15.64 -16.09
CA GLY A 68 -3.99 -14.74 -15.61
C GLY A 68 -4.62 -13.90 -16.70
N VAL A 69 -5.67 -13.19 -16.31
CA VAL A 69 -6.44 -12.30 -17.17
C VAL A 69 -7.01 -11.17 -16.36
N THR A 70 -7.08 -9.97 -16.94
CA THR A 70 -7.82 -8.87 -16.33
C THR A 70 -9.22 -8.76 -16.93
N ALA A 71 -10.19 -8.31 -16.12
CA ALA A 71 -11.58 -8.17 -16.59
C ALA A 71 -11.71 -7.12 -17.71
N GLN A 72 -10.91 -6.05 -17.66
CA GLN A 72 -10.91 -4.94 -18.62
C GLN A 72 -9.68 -4.06 -18.38
N ASN A 73 -8.97 -3.66 -19.44
CA ASN A 73 -7.96 -2.60 -19.37
C ASN A 73 -8.62 -1.25 -19.06
N GLU A 74 -8.17 -0.57 -18.02
CA GLU A 74 -8.53 0.81 -17.68
C GLU A 74 -10.04 1.11 -17.76
N PRO A 75 -10.89 0.36 -17.01
CA PRO A 75 -12.35 0.51 -17.04
C PRO A 75 -12.82 1.93 -16.74
N THR A 76 -12.11 2.72 -15.92
CA THR A 76 -12.52 4.10 -15.61
C THR A 76 -12.35 5.05 -16.79
N GLN A 77 -11.46 4.75 -17.74
CA GLN A 77 -11.31 5.58 -18.94
C GLN A 77 -12.55 5.55 -19.83
N GLY A 78 -13.31 4.46 -19.78
CA GLY A 78 -14.60 4.35 -20.45
C GLY A 78 -15.68 5.26 -19.88
N ASP A 79 -15.43 5.91 -18.74
CA ASP A 79 -16.39 6.79 -18.05
C ASP A 79 -15.99 8.28 -18.15
N ILE A 80 -14.70 8.59 -18.29
CA ILE A 80 -14.17 9.94 -17.99
C ILE A 80 -13.70 10.73 -19.23
N ILE A 81 -13.61 10.13 -20.41
CA ILE A 81 -13.02 10.81 -21.58
C ILE A 81 -13.87 10.55 -22.83
N PRO A 82 -14.13 11.54 -23.72
CA PRO A 82 -14.38 11.23 -25.13
C PRO A 82 -13.07 10.71 -25.73
N SER A 83 -12.73 9.48 -25.34
CA SER A 83 -11.47 8.86 -25.63
C SER A 83 -11.39 8.62 -27.13
N VAL A 84 -10.35 9.17 -27.76
CA VAL A 84 -9.98 8.78 -29.12
C VAL A 84 -9.35 7.38 -29.13
N ILE A 85 -9.14 6.79 -27.95
CA ILE A 85 -8.60 5.45 -27.76
C ILE A 85 -9.69 4.38 -27.59
N ILE A 86 -9.50 3.18 -28.18
CA ILE A 86 -10.21 1.93 -27.89
C ILE A 86 -10.37 1.78 -26.37
N THR A 87 -11.62 1.76 -25.92
CA THR A 87 -11.99 1.77 -24.50
C THR A 87 -13.29 1.01 -24.29
N MET A 88 -13.51 0.52 -23.07
CA MET A 88 -14.82 0.10 -22.60
C MET A 88 -14.90 0.36 -21.10
N GLY A 89 -15.99 1.01 -20.69
CA GLY A 89 -16.28 1.37 -19.32
C GLY A 89 -16.91 0.22 -18.54
N TRP A 90 -16.58 0.17 -17.26
CA TRP A 90 -17.32 -0.57 -16.26
C TRP A 90 -17.43 0.30 -15.01
N THR A 91 -18.61 0.41 -14.41
CA THR A 91 -18.63 0.78 -12.98
C THR A 91 -18.14 -0.39 -12.14
N VAL A 92 -17.83 -0.12 -10.87
CA VAL A 92 -17.42 -1.16 -9.93
C VAL A 92 -18.51 -2.24 -9.78
N GLU A 93 -19.78 -1.83 -9.70
CA GLU A 93 -20.93 -2.72 -9.59
C GLU A 93 -21.13 -3.53 -10.88
N GLU A 94 -21.06 -2.90 -12.05
CA GLU A 94 -21.20 -3.60 -13.32
C GLU A 94 -20.07 -4.64 -13.49
N GLN A 95 -18.82 -4.30 -13.15
CA GLN A 95 -17.69 -5.24 -13.19
C GLN A 95 -17.89 -6.40 -12.20
N ARG A 96 -18.30 -6.11 -10.96
CA ARG A 96 -18.58 -7.14 -9.94
C ARG A 96 -19.67 -8.10 -10.40
N ASP A 97 -20.79 -7.56 -10.89
CA ASP A 97 -21.95 -8.34 -11.27
C ASP A 97 -21.65 -9.17 -12.53
N TRP A 98 -20.99 -8.57 -13.52
CA TRP A 98 -20.57 -9.30 -14.72
C TRP A 98 -19.56 -10.41 -14.42
N VAL A 99 -18.55 -10.15 -13.57
CA VAL A 99 -17.57 -11.16 -13.18
C VAL A 99 -18.22 -12.31 -12.43
N SER A 100 -19.04 -12.01 -11.43
CA SER A 100 -19.64 -13.02 -10.56
C SER A 100 -20.73 -13.85 -11.24
N GLN A 101 -21.54 -13.22 -12.12
CA GLN A 101 -22.72 -13.86 -12.72
C GLN A 101 -22.44 -14.43 -14.12
N HIS A 102 -21.42 -13.93 -14.83
CA HIS A 102 -21.14 -14.34 -16.21
C HIS A 102 -19.71 -14.83 -16.41
N LEU A 103 -18.69 -13.99 -16.27
CA LEU A 103 -17.32 -14.33 -16.66
C LEU A 103 -16.77 -15.52 -15.84
N GLY A 104 -16.82 -15.44 -14.51
CA GLY A 104 -16.30 -16.47 -13.62
C GLY A 104 -16.92 -17.85 -13.87
N PRO A 105 -18.26 -18.00 -13.83
CA PRO A 105 -18.92 -19.26 -14.16
C PRO A 105 -18.59 -19.78 -15.56
N THR A 106 -18.51 -18.90 -16.55
CA THR A 106 -18.20 -19.27 -17.95
C THR A 106 -16.78 -19.82 -18.10
N LEU A 107 -15.79 -19.16 -17.50
CA LEU A 107 -14.40 -19.65 -17.49
C LEU A 107 -14.29 -20.98 -16.74
N GLN A 108 -14.92 -21.10 -15.58
CA GLN A 108 -14.92 -22.34 -14.79
C GLN A 108 -15.51 -23.51 -15.59
N GLN A 109 -16.64 -23.31 -16.26
CA GLN A 109 -17.30 -24.35 -17.07
C GLN A 109 -16.47 -24.74 -18.30
N ALA A 110 -15.74 -23.80 -18.88
CA ALA A 110 -14.88 -24.03 -20.04
C ALA A 110 -13.51 -24.65 -19.69
N GLY A 111 -13.23 -24.93 -18.40
CA GLY A 111 -11.96 -25.51 -17.96
C GLY A 111 -10.84 -24.49 -17.70
N TYR A 112 -11.18 -23.20 -17.62
CA TYR A 112 -10.25 -22.10 -17.34
C TYR A 112 -10.41 -21.54 -15.91
N GLY A 113 -10.93 -22.35 -14.98
CA GLY A 113 -11.13 -21.94 -13.58
C GLY A 113 -9.83 -21.66 -12.80
N ASP A 114 -8.70 -22.18 -13.28
CA ASP A 114 -7.38 -21.97 -12.67
C ASP A 114 -6.69 -20.67 -13.11
N LEU A 115 -7.32 -19.88 -13.98
CA LEU A 115 -6.79 -18.56 -14.37
C LEU A 115 -6.89 -17.58 -13.20
N GLU A 116 -5.82 -16.85 -12.93
CA GLU A 116 -5.85 -15.72 -12.02
C GLU A 116 -6.64 -14.57 -12.65
N LEU A 117 -7.88 -14.36 -12.21
CA LEU A 117 -8.73 -13.26 -12.65
C LEU A 117 -8.45 -12.01 -11.81
N MET A 118 -7.82 -11.03 -12.44
CA MET A 118 -7.54 -9.72 -11.87
C MET A 118 -8.66 -8.74 -12.25
N ILE A 119 -9.14 -7.98 -11.29
CA ILE A 119 -10.11 -6.92 -11.49
C ILE A 119 -9.40 -5.55 -11.54
N PHE A 120 -10.17 -4.50 -11.85
CA PHE A 120 -9.71 -3.11 -11.93
C PHE A 120 -8.74 -2.81 -13.08
N ASP A 121 -7.49 -3.27 -13.07
CA ASP A 121 -6.48 -3.01 -14.12
C ASP A 121 -6.43 -1.54 -14.60
N ASP A 122 -6.43 -0.61 -13.64
CA ASP A 122 -6.43 0.84 -13.85
C ASP A 122 -5.48 1.55 -12.88
N ASN A 123 -5.44 2.88 -13.00
CA ASN A 123 -4.63 3.78 -12.21
C ASN A 123 -4.94 3.68 -10.72
N ARG A 124 -3.88 3.54 -9.91
CA ARG A 124 -3.95 3.43 -8.44
C ARG A 124 -4.72 4.55 -7.72
N VAL A 125 -4.99 5.69 -8.37
CA VAL A 125 -5.72 6.82 -7.78
C VAL A 125 -7.17 6.49 -7.46
N PHE A 126 -7.77 5.51 -8.14
CA PHE A 126 -9.12 5.03 -7.82
C PHE A 126 -9.12 3.91 -6.76
N LEU A 127 -7.96 3.62 -6.16
CA LEU A 127 -7.81 2.81 -4.95
C LEU A 127 -7.81 3.71 -3.70
N PRO A 128 -8.38 3.25 -2.56
CA PRO A 128 -8.87 1.91 -2.37
C PRO A 128 -10.32 1.71 -2.85
N GLY A 129 -11.07 2.75 -3.27
CA GLY A 129 -12.49 2.65 -3.63
C GLY A 129 -12.88 1.46 -4.52
N TRP A 130 -12.10 1.15 -5.57
CA TRP A 130 -12.34 -0.03 -6.43
C TRP A 130 -12.03 -1.36 -5.72
N ALA A 131 -10.97 -1.40 -4.92
CA ALA A 131 -10.50 -2.59 -4.20
C ALA A 131 -11.24 -2.82 -2.87
N ASP A 132 -11.62 -1.82 -2.09
CA ASP A 132 -12.43 -2.01 -0.88
C ASP A 132 -13.83 -2.52 -1.22
N THR A 133 -14.35 -2.11 -2.38
CA THR A 133 -15.58 -2.66 -2.96
C THR A 133 -15.37 -4.06 -3.56
N ALA A 134 -14.13 -4.49 -3.81
CA ALA A 134 -13.83 -5.69 -4.59
C ALA A 134 -12.64 -6.59 -4.14
N LEU A 135 -12.10 -6.44 -2.91
CA LEU A 135 -11.00 -7.14 -2.21
C LEU A 135 -9.65 -6.37 -1.97
N THR A 136 -9.03 -6.63 -0.80
CA THR A 136 -7.92 -5.90 -0.12
C THR A 136 -6.48 -6.24 -0.57
N HIS A 137 -5.55 -5.32 -0.27
CA HIS A 137 -4.27 -5.05 -0.97
C HIS A 137 -3.02 -5.88 -0.61
N TRP A 138 -2.31 -6.38 -1.65
CA TRP A 138 -0.84 -6.53 -1.79
C TRP A 138 -0.51 -6.67 -3.30
N SER A 139 0.55 -6.04 -3.84
CA SER A 139 0.96 -6.27 -5.24
C SER A 139 2.04 -7.36 -5.34
N GLY A 140 1.80 -8.37 -6.18
CA GLY A 140 2.69 -9.52 -6.40
C GLY A 140 3.61 -9.43 -7.62
N GLY A 141 3.55 -8.34 -8.41
CA GLY A 141 4.33 -8.20 -9.65
C GLY A 141 4.22 -6.82 -10.29
N TRP A 142 5.10 -6.54 -11.27
CA TRP A 142 5.10 -5.31 -12.07
C TRP A 142 5.37 -5.65 -13.54
N THR A 143 4.60 -5.07 -14.46
CA THR A 143 4.72 -5.28 -15.90
C THR A 143 4.85 -3.92 -16.60
N ASP A 144 5.83 -3.78 -17.50
CA ASP A 144 5.90 -2.58 -18.35
C ASP A 144 4.89 -2.66 -19.48
N TRP A 145 4.64 -1.53 -20.13
CA TRP A 145 3.72 -1.45 -21.25
C TRP A 145 4.29 -2.03 -22.54
N ASN A 146 4.83 -1.18 -23.42
CA ASN A 146 5.47 -1.63 -24.65
C ASN A 146 6.90 -2.07 -24.36
N MET A 147 7.26 -3.32 -24.70
CA MET A 147 8.63 -3.82 -24.53
C MET A 147 9.63 -3.14 -25.48
N VAL A 148 9.20 -2.88 -26.72
CA VAL A 148 10.01 -2.30 -27.79
C VAL A 148 9.16 -1.32 -28.60
N LEU A 149 9.69 -0.13 -28.89
CA LEU A 149 9.11 0.83 -29.84
C LEU A 149 10.21 1.33 -30.79
N ASP A 150 9.83 1.93 -31.91
CA ASP A 150 10.78 2.59 -32.80
C ASP A 150 11.28 3.93 -32.22
N THR A 151 12.21 4.58 -32.94
CA THR A 151 12.77 5.89 -32.54
C THR A 151 11.74 7.03 -32.51
N GLN A 152 10.53 6.82 -33.02
CA GLN A 152 9.41 7.76 -32.98
C GLN A 152 8.38 7.40 -31.90
N GLY A 153 8.61 6.35 -31.12
CA GLY A 153 7.68 5.90 -30.07
C GLY A 153 6.45 5.18 -30.61
N GLY A 154 6.56 4.57 -31.80
CA GLY A 154 5.51 3.83 -32.49
C GLY A 154 5.95 2.41 -32.93
N PRO A 155 5.18 1.76 -33.82
CA PRO A 155 3.95 2.27 -34.46
C PRO A 155 2.80 2.41 -33.46
N THR A 156 2.05 3.50 -33.56
CA THR A 156 0.88 3.73 -32.72
C THR A 156 -0.22 4.42 -33.50
N TRP A 157 -1.45 4.11 -33.13
CA TRP A 157 -2.68 4.71 -33.63
C TRP A 157 -3.09 5.92 -32.76
N SER A 158 -2.45 6.08 -31.59
CA SER A 158 -2.57 7.27 -30.76
C SER A 158 -1.83 8.44 -31.42
N PRO A 159 -2.35 9.68 -31.32
CA PRO A 159 -1.65 10.86 -31.82
C PRO A 159 -0.40 11.20 -30.99
N LYS A 160 -0.16 10.52 -29.86
CA LYS A 160 0.99 10.76 -28.99
C LYS A 160 1.99 9.60 -29.07
N PRO A 161 3.30 9.88 -29.19
CA PRO A 161 4.32 8.85 -29.11
C PRO A 161 4.41 8.30 -27.69
N TYR A 162 4.74 7.01 -27.57
CA TYR A 162 4.99 6.34 -26.29
C TYR A 162 6.48 6.10 -26.08
N ASN A 163 6.84 5.61 -24.90
CA ASN A 163 8.20 5.19 -24.60
C ASN A 163 8.22 3.69 -24.27
N ALA A 164 9.39 3.08 -24.37
CA ALA A 164 9.63 1.67 -24.09
C ALA A 164 11.03 1.47 -23.49
N PRO A 165 11.26 0.41 -22.69
CA PRO A 165 12.60 0.01 -22.24
C PRO A 165 13.61 -0.16 -23.36
N ILE A 166 13.17 -0.57 -24.55
CA ILE A 166 14.03 -0.76 -25.70
C ILE A 166 13.49 0.08 -26.85
N ILE A 167 14.38 0.88 -27.46
CA ILE A 167 14.08 1.65 -28.67
C ILE A 167 14.83 1.03 -29.85
N ALA A 168 14.10 0.56 -30.85
CA ALA A 168 14.67 -0.04 -32.06
C ALA A 168 14.89 1.02 -33.14
N ASN A 169 16.10 1.09 -33.69
CA ASN A 169 16.40 1.83 -34.91
C ASN A 169 16.41 0.87 -36.09
N LEU A 170 15.27 0.80 -36.79
CA LEU A 170 15.09 -0.08 -37.94
C LEU A 170 15.97 0.28 -39.13
N SER A 171 16.49 1.52 -39.19
CA SER A 171 17.34 1.97 -40.31
C SER A 171 18.79 1.50 -40.19
N SER A 172 19.27 1.24 -38.96
CA SER A 172 20.65 0.83 -38.68
C SER A 172 20.77 -0.60 -38.14
N ASP A 173 19.67 -1.34 -38.00
CA ASP A 173 19.62 -2.65 -37.33
C ASP A 173 20.20 -2.61 -35.90
N GLU A 174 19.88 -1.53 -35.19
CA GLU A 174 20.35 -1.28 -33.83
C GLU A 174 19.19 -1.15 -32.85
N PHE A 175 19.46 -1.36 -31.57
CA PHE A 175 18.50 -1.06 -30.51
C PHE A 175 19.21 -0.45 -29.29
N TYR A 176 18.48 0.43 -28.60
CA TYR A 176 18.95 1.16 -27.44
C TYR A 176 18.19 0.71 -26.21
N LYS A 177 18.92 0.21 -25.22
CA LYS A 177 18.38 -0.08 -23.88
C LYS A 177 18.29 1.22 -23.09
N GLN A 178 17.07 1.64 -22.78
CA GLN A 178 16.78 2.86 -22.03
C GLN A 178 17.04 2.66 -20.53
N PRO A 179 17.16 3.73 -19.73
CA PRO A 179 17.27 3.63 -18.27
C PRO A 179 16.19 2.75 -17.61
N SER A 180 14.95 2.77 -18.13
CA SER A 180 13.86 1.91 -17.65
C SER A 180 14.15 0.42 -17.82
N TYR A 181 14.84 0.00 -18.89
CA TYR A 181 15.27 -1.40 -19.05
C TYR A 181 16.18 -1.83 -17.90
N TYR A 182 17.16 -0.99 -17.54
CA TYR A 182 18.08 -1.31 -16.46
C TYR A 182 17.38 -1.29 -15.10
N PHE A 183 16.47 -0.36 -14.88
CA PHE A 183 15.63 -0.33 -13.68
C PHE A 183 14.87 -1.66 -13.52
N LEU A 184 14.23 -2.15 -14.58
CA LEU A 184 13.55 -3.45 -14.56
C LEU A 184 14.50 -4.63 -14.40
N ALA A 185 15.68 -4.57 -15.01
CA ALA A 185 16.69 -5.61 -14.90
C ALA A 185 17.21 -5.76 -13.47
N HIS A 186 17.29 -4.69 -12.68
CA HIS A 186 17.68 -4.73 -11.26
C HIS A 186 16.71 -5.55 -10.39
N PHE A 187 15.43 -5.66 -10.77
CA PHE A 187 14.48 -6.52 -10.08
C PHE A 187 14.43 -7.91 -10.72
N SER A 188 14.06 -7.98 -12.00
CA SER A 188 13.79 -9.24 -12.72
C SER A 188 14.97 -10.22 -12.80
N SER A 189 16.21 -9.72 -12.83
CA SER A 189 17.40 -10.59 -12.90
C SER A 189 17.64 -11.32 -11.58
N PHE A 190 17.36 -10.65 -10.46
CA PHE A 190 17.77 -11.10 -9.12
C PHE A 190 16.62 -11.60 -8.25
N ILE A 191 15.38 -11.20 -8.53
CA ILE A 191 14.18 -11.56 -7.76
C ILE A 191 13.35 -12.54 -8.59
N PRO A 192 13.62 -13.86 -8.52
CA PRO A 192 12.85 -14.86 -9.25
C PRO A 192 11.40 -14.98 -8.72
N PRO A 193 10.46 -15.52 -9.53
CA PRO A 193 9.12 -15.85 -9.08
C PRO A 193 9.13 -16.68 -7.78
N GLY A 194 8.20 -16.38 -6.88
CA GLY A 194 8.14 -17.01 -5.54
C GLY A 194 9.02 -16.33 -4.48
N SER A 195 9.81 -15.33 -4.84
CA SER A 195 10.53 -14.51 -3.85
C SER A 195 9.54 -13.78 -2.94
N LYS A 196 9.87 -13.70 -1.64
CA LYS A 196 9.07 -13.01 -0.63
C LYS A 196 9.74 -11.71 -0.25
N ARG A 197 9.00 -10.60 -0.22
CA ARG A 197 9.52 -9.35 0.35
C ARG A 197 9.75 -9.56 1.85
N VAL A 198 10.89 -9.10 2.34
CA VAL A 198 11.26 -9.16 3.76
C VAL A 198 11.52 -7.76 4.31
N GLY A 199 11.42 -7.61 5.62
CA GLY A 199 11.77 -6.35 6.29
C GLY A 199 13.24 -5.99 6.13
N LEU A 200 13.51 -4.70 5.98
CA LEU A 200 14.85 -4.13 6.06
C LEU A 200 14.81 -2.97 7.05
N THR A 201 15.75 -2.95 7.99
CA THR A 201 15.88 -1.89 9.00
C THR A 201 17.07 -1.02 8.65
N THR A 202 16.98 0.27 8.98
CA THR A 202 18.02 1.24 8.66
C THR A 202 18.14 2.22 9.82
N GLU A 203 19.37 2.65 10.11
CA GLU A 203 19.65 3.71 11.08
C GLU A 203 19.50 5.10 10.44
N ASP A 204 19.84 5.25 9.15
CA ASP A 204 19.64 6.45 8.34
C ASP A 204 19.44 6.04 6.87
N ALA A 205 18.27 6.34 6.31
CA ALA A 205 17.99 6.11 4.89
C ALA A 205 17.47 7.35 4.17
N ARG A 206 17.82 8.54 4.66
CA ARG A 206 17.43 9.78 3.98
C ARG A 206 17.87 9.73 2.52
N GLY A 207 16.93 9.97 1.61
CA GLY A 207 17.17 9.99 0.16
C GLY A 207 17.46 8.62 -0.49
N LEU A 208 17.29 7.51 0.22
CA LEU A 208 17.39 6.16 -0.33
C LEU A 208 16.00 5.50 -0.44
N GLU A 209 15.72 4.86 -1.58
CA GLU A 209 14.62 3.91 -1.71
C GLU A 209 15.17 2.50 -1.77
N TYR A 210 14.57 1.58 -1.03
CA TYR A 210 15.11 0.23 -0.93
C TYR A 210 14.03 -0.81 -0.64
N ALA A 211 14.35 -2.05 -1.00
CA ALA A 211 13.55 -3.22 -0.68
C ALA A 211 14.46 -4.44 -0.54
N ALA A 212 14.07 -5.39 0.30
CA ALA A 212 14.76 -6.65 0.48
C ALA A 212 13.83 -7.82 0.17
N PHE A 213 14.39 -8.88 -0.42
CA PHE A 213 13.64 -10.06 -0.85
C PHE A 213 14.39 -11.33 -0.47
N LEU A 214 13.66 -12.32 0.05
CA LEU A 214 14.12 -13.69 0.23
C LEU A 214 13.69 -14.53 -0.98
N THR A 215 14.67 -15.00 -1.73
CA THR A 215 14.46 -15.87 -2.89
C THR A 215 14.08 -17.30 -2.45
N PRO A 216 13.41 -18.08 -3.31
CA PRO A 216 13.11 -19.49 -3.03
C PRO A 216 14.35 -20.34 -2.72
N GLU A 217 15.52 -19.95 -3.25
CA GLU A 217 16.80 -20.61 -2.97
C GLU A 217 17.47 -20.16 -1.66
N GLY A 218 16.80 -19.32 -0.86
CA GLY A 218 17.30 -18.85 0.43
C GLY A 218 18.30 -17.69 0.36
N ARG A 219 18.50 -17.07 -0.80
CA ARG A 219 19.34 -15.86 -0.95
C ARG A 219 18.57 -14.59 -0.62
N ILE A 220 19.29 -13.58 -0.11
CA ILE A 220 18.77 -12.22 -0.01
C ILE A 220 19.22 -11.36 -1.16
N VAL A 221 18.24 -10.61 -1.66
CA VAL A 221 18.43 -9.58 -2.66
C VAL A 221 17.98 -8.27 -2.05
N VAL A 222 18.88 -7.30 -1.96
CA VAL A 222 18.55 -5.93 -1.55
C VAL A 222 18.67 -5.04 -2.78
N THR A 223 17.59 -4.37 -3.14
CA THR A 223 17.58 -3.33 -4.17
C THR A 223 17.67 -1.97 -3.48
N ILE A 224 18.60 -1.12 -3.90
CA ILE A 224 18.80 0.22 -3.34
C ILE A 224 18.89 1.22 -4.49
N GLN A 225 18.08 2.26 -4.42
CA GLN A 225 18.13 3.42 -5.29
C GLN A 225 18.51 4.65 -4.47
N ASN A 226 19.64 5.27 -4.80
CA ASN A 226 19.99 6.57 -4.28
C ASN A 226 19.34 7.65 -5.14
N LYS A 227 18.45 8.46 -4.55
CA LYS A 227 17.79 9.59 -5.23
C LYS A 227 18.54 10.91 -5.08
N GLN A 228 19.67 10.91 -4.39
CA GLN A 228 20.49 12.09 -4.15
C GLN A 228 21.55 12.27 -5.23
N ASN A 229 22.02 13.50 -5.38
CA ASN A 229 23.15 13.83 -6.24
C ASN A 229 24.52 13.52 -5.60
N SER A 230 24.53 13.18 -4.31
CA SER A 230 25.72 12.82 -3.54
C SER A 230 25.83 11.31 -3.35
N SER A 231 27.07 10.82 -3.25
CA SER A 231 27.33 9.42 -2.89
C SER A 231 26.96 9.16 -1.42
N VAL A 232 26.41 7.98 -1.14
CA VAL A 232 26.07 7.51 0.20
C VAL A 232 26.89 6.25 0.50
N ILE A 233 27.56 6.22 1.66
CA ILE A 233 28.24 5.02 2.15
C ILE A 233 27.22 4.23 2.96
N LEU A 234 27.05 2.96 2.61
CA LEU A 234 26.12 2.05 3.27
C LEU A 234 26.85 0.77 3.70
N ALA A 235 26.44 0.23 4.84
CA ALA A 235 26.82 -1.09 5.31
C ALA A 235 25.55 -1.95 5.38
N ILE A 236 25.58 -3.14 4.80
CA ILE A 236 24.52 -4.13 4.91
C ILE A 236 25.02 -5.20 5.86
N ASP A 237 24.37 -5.37 7.00
CA ASP A 237 24.67 -6.46 7.92
C ASP A 237 23.85 -7.69 7.55
N PRO A 238 24.45 -8.74 6.96
CA PRO A 238 23.72 -9.96 6.61
C PRO A 238 23.36 -10.82 7.84
N ASN A 239 23.92 -10.51 9.02
CA ASN A 239 23.68 -11.22 10.27
C ASN A 239 22.79 -10.42 11.23
N ASP A 240 22.12 -9.36 10.75
CA ASP A 240 21.17 -8.62 11.55
C ASP A 240 20.16 -9.60 12.20
N PRO A 241 20.10 -9.72 13.54
CA PRO A 241 19.17 -10.64 14.21
C PRO A 241 17.69 -10.28 13.97
N ASP A 242 17.42 -9.10 13.37
CA ASP A 242 16.10 -8.62 12.97
C ASP A 242 15.79 -8.87 11.49
N TYR A 243 16.67 -9.57 10.80
CA TYR A 243 16.45 -10.04 9.44
C TYR A 243 15.09 -10.75 9.30
N GLY A 244 14.30 -10.33 8.30
CA GLY A 244 12.97 -10.90 8.05
C GLY A 244 11.85 -10.25 8.86
N VAL A 245 12.16 -9.31 9.76
CA VAL A 245 11.20 -8.70 10.67
C VAL A 245 10.88 -7.26 10.28
N LEU A 246 9.61 -7.00 9.95
CA LEU A 246 9.14 -5.69 9.50
C LEU A 246 8.84 -4.75 10.69
N GLY A 247 9.20 -3.47 10.53
CA GLY A 247 8.64 -2.37 11.33
C GLY A 247 9.03 -2.36 12.81
N LEU A 248 8.08 -1.95 13.67
CA LEU A 248 8.24 -1.69 15.11
C LEU A 248 8.86 -2.88 15.89
N LEU A 249 8.73 -4.11 15.38
CA LEU A 249 9.32 -5.34 15.93
C LEU A 249 10.86 -5.33 15.97
N SER A 250 11.53 -4.75 14.97
CA SER A 250 13.00 -4.65 14.98
C SER A 250 13.49 -3.61 15.97
N ILE A 251 12.79 -2.48 16.07
CA ILE A 251 13.03 -1.45 17.09
C ILE A 251 12.99 -2.10 18.48
N LEU A 252 12.00 -2.96 18.75
CA LEU A 252 11.92 -3.71 20.00
C LEU A 252 13.02 -4.74 20.23
N ARG A 253 13.43 -5.49 19.20
CA ARG A 253 14.49 -6.48 19.37
C ARG A 253 15.83 -5.80 19.67
N LYS A 254 16.12 -4.68 19.00
CA LYS A 254 17.23 -3.79 19.36
C LYS A 254 17.13 -3.29 20.80
N LEU A 255 15.94 -2.93 21.28
CA LEU A 255 15.73 -2.53 22.68
C LEU A 255 15.88 -3.67 23.69
N LYS A 256 15.41 -4.89 23.37
CA LYS A 256 15.64 -6.08 24.21
C LYS A 256 17.13 -6.45 24.27
N SER A 257 17.86 -6.23 23.18
CA SER A 257 19.31 -6.43 23.13
C SER A 257 20.11 -5.34 23.85
N SER A 258 19.48 -4.19 24.16
CA SER A 258 20.08 -3.03 24.83
C SER A 258 19.22 -2.58 26.02
N PRO A 259 19.21 -3.34 27.15
CA PRO A 259 18.29 -3.12 28.27
C PRO A 259 18.39 -1.76 28.97
N GLU A 260 19.49 -1.03 28.75
CA GLU A 260 19.70 0.34 29.27
C GLU A 260 19.09 1.43 28.38
N LYS A 261 18.67 1.11 27.15
CA LYS A 261 18.18 2.11 26.19
C LYS A 261 16.72 2.48 26.50
N GLU A 262 16.50 3.74 26.84
CA GLU A 262 15.15 4.30 27.06
C GLU A 262 14.45 4.59 25.74
N LEU A 263 13.18 4.22 25.64
CA LEU A 263 12.30 4.61 24.54
C LEU A 263 11.63 5.94 24.83
N ARG A 264 11.77 6.94 23.97
CA ARG A 264 11.04 8.19 24.07
C ARG A 264 9.70 8.12 23.34
N LEU A 265 8.62 8.12 24.11
CA LEU A 265 7.25 8.17 23.60
C LEU A 265 6.73 9.59 23.69
N LEU A 266 6.28 10.17 22.58
CA LEU A 266 5.66 11.50 22.56
C LEU A 266 4.14 11.36 22.50
N LEU A 267 3.43 11.87 23.50
CA LEU A 267 1.97 11.72 23.64
C LEU A 267 1.26 13.05 23.33
N LEU A 268 0.54 13.08 22.20
CA LEU A 268 -0.16 14.26 21.64
C LEU A 268 -1.63 13.97 21.34
N GLY A 269 -2.38 15.01 20.96
CA GLY A 269 -3.83 14.97 20.73
C GLY A 269 -4.55 16.15 21.36
N LEU A 270 -5.81 16.38 21.00
CA LEU A 270 -6.58 17.53 21.48
C LEU A 270 -6.75 17.55 23.01
N ASP A 271 -7.10 18.71 23.55
CA ASP A 271 -7.57 18.83 24.93
C ASP A 271 -8.79 17.94 25.19
N ASN A 272 -8.87 17.42 26.42
CA ASN A 272 -9.91 16.49 26.87
C ASN A 272 -9.90 15.10 26.20
N ALA A 273 -8.96 14.79 25.29
CA ALA A 273 -8.87 13.47 24.65
C ALA A 273 -8.54 12.31 25.62
N GLY A 274 -7.99 12.63 26.80
CA GLY A 274 -7.66 11.65 27.84
C GLY A 274 -6.20 11.18 27.87
N LYS A 275 -5.27 11.96 27.30
CA LYS A 275 -3.81 11.68 27.28
C LYS A 275 -3.24 11.39 28.68
N THR A 276 -3.44 12.30 29.63
CA THR A 276 -2.93 12.15 31.00
C THR A 276 -3.59 10.98 31.73
N THR A 277 -4.88 10.75 31.51
CA THR A 277 -5.59 9.58 32.05
C THR A 277 -5.00 8.29 31.50
N LEU A 278 -4.72 8.24 30.19
CA LEU A 278 -4.07 7.10 29.53
C LEU A 278 -2.68 6.84 30.13
N LEU A 279 -1.84 7.88 30.28
CA LEU A 279 -0.51 7.76 30.90
C LEU A 279 -0.57 7.26 32.35
N LYS A 280 -1.49 7.79 33.16
CA LYS A 280 -1.66 7.34 34.55
C LYS A 280 -2.18 5.90 34.64
N SER A 281 -3.14 5.55 33.79
CA SER A 281 -3.67 4.18 33.67
C SER A 281 -2.58 3.19 33.27
N LEU A 282 -1.73 3.55 32.29
CA LEU A 282 -0.55 2.77 31.88
C LEU A 282 0.46 2.57 33.01
N ALA A 283 0.64 3.59 33.86
CA ALA A 283 1.53 3.55 35.00
C ALA A 283 0.90 2.95 36.27
N SER A 284 -0.33 2.42 36.20
CA SER A 284 -1.08 1.91 37.35
C SER A 284 -1.21 2.92 38.50
N GLU A 285 -1.38 4.20 38.17
CA GLU A 285 -1.61 5.29 39.13
C GLU A 285 -3.10 5.61 39.29
N ASP A 286 -3.41 6.36 40.36
CA ASP A 286 -4.76 6.85 40.60
C ASP A 286 -5.22 7.84 39.52
N ILE A 287 -6.39 7.55 38.95
CA ILE A 287 -7.07 8.30 37.91
C ILE A 287 -8.33 9.03 38.39
N ALA A 288 -8.66 8.97 39.70
CA ALA A 288 -9.87 9.59 40.25
C ALA A 288 -9.88 11.12 40.08
N HIS A 289 -8.71 11.76 40.13
CA HIS A 289 -8.53 13.19 39.96
C HIS A 289 -7.53 13.51 38.84
N ILE A 290 -8.07 13.97 37.70
CA ILE A 290 -7.31 14.43 36.53
C ILE A 290 -7.61 15.91 36.29
N THR A 291 -6.56 16.72 36.24
CA THR A 291 -6.63 18.13 35.82
C THR A 291 -6.03 18.28 34.42
N PRO A 292 -6.50 19.24 33.60
CA PRO A 292 -5.89 19.50 32.29
C PRO A 292 -4.40 19.83 32.43
N THR A 293 -3.54 19.16 31.67
CA THR A 293 -2.09 19.41 31.66
C THR A 293 -1.80 20.86 31.26
N GLN A 294 -1.04 21.57 32.09
CA GLN A 294 -0.48 22.88 31.77
C GLN A 294 0.96 22.69 31.32
N GLY A 295 1.24 22.95 30.04
CA GLY A 295 2.58 22.71 29.47
C GLY A 295 2.80 21.24 29.14
N PHE A 296 3.63 20.54 29.92
CA PHE A 296 4.00 19.15 29.68
C PHE A 296 4.28 18.38 30.98
N ASN A 297 4.22 17.05 30.92
CA ASN A 297 4.63 16.12 31.97
C ASN A 297 5.56 15.05 31.36
N ILE A 298 6.64 14.72 32.04
CA ILE A 298 7.57 13.65 31.63
C ILE A 298 7.53 12.56 32.67
N LYS A 299 7.36 11.32 32.21
CA LYS A 299 7.27 10.18 33.10
C LYS A 299 8.00 8.96 32.56
N SER A 300 8.89 8.43 33.38
CA SER A 300 9.52 7.15 33.14
C SER A 300 8.63 6.02 33.68
N VAL A 301 8.21 5.11 32.81
CA VAL A 301 7.40 3.92 33.13
C VAL A 301 8.19 2.69 32.77
N GLN A 302 8.29 1.72 33.69
CA GLN A 302 8.87 0.41 33.38
C GLN A 302 7.74 -0.53 32.99
N SER A 303 7.84 -1.14 31.81
CA SER A 303 6.82 -2.08 31.34
C SER A 303 7.44 -3.21 30.54
N GLU A 304 7.14 -4.45 30.93
CA GLU A 304 7.57 -5.69 30.26
C GLU A 304 9.09 -5.75 29.93
N GLY A 305 9.92 -5.20 30.83
CA GLY A 305 11.38 -5.19 30.70
C GLY A 305 11.94 -3.97 29.95
N PHE A 306 11.09 -3.07 29.46
CA PHE A 306 11.50 -1.82 28.80
C PHE A 306 11.37 -0.62 29.72
N LYS A 307 12.28 0.35 29.57
CA LYS A 307 12.21 1.67 30.21
C LYS A 307 11.63 2.66 29.20
N LEU A 308 10.40 3.10 29.44
CA LEU A 308 9.67 4.02 28.58
C LEU A 308 9.72 5.42 29.18
N ASN A 309 10.08 6.42 28.39
CA ASN A 309 10.12 7.82 28.77
C ASN A 309 9.02 8.56 28.01
N VAL A 310 7.88 8.79 28.68
CA VAL A 310 6.66 9.33 28.06
C VAL A 310 6.54 10.82 28.30
N TRP A 311 6.40 11.58 27.22
CA TRP A 311 6.23 13.03 27.21
C TRP A 311 4.76 13.36 26.91
N ASP A 312 3.96 13.63 27.93
CA ASP A 312 2.55 14.05 27.84
C ASP A 312 2.46 15.58 27.69
N ILE A 313 2.05 16.05 26.51
CA ILE A 313 1.98 17.48 26.21
C ILE A 313 0.53 17.98 26.22
N GLY A 314 0.30 19.19 26.73
CA GLY A 314 -1.01 19.84 26.71
C GLY A 314 -1.60 19.96 25.31
N GLY A 315 -2.91 19.69 25.18
CA GLY A 315 -3.61 19.68 23.88
C GLY A 315 -4.49 20.91 23.61
N GLN A 316 -4.48 21.90 24.51
CA GLN A 316 -5.27 23.11 24.36
C GLN A 316 -4.81 23.87 23.13
N ARG A 317 -5.76 24.44 22.37
CA ARG A 317 -5.47 25.17 21.11
C ARG A 317 -4.33 26.19 21.20
N LYS A 318 -4.16 26.86 22.34
CA LYS A 318 -3.07 27.83 22.57
C LYS A 318 -1.68 27.20 22.69
N ILE A 319 -1.59 25.91 23.01
CA ILE A 319 -0.34 25.19 23.29
C ILE A 319 0.11 24.35 22.07
N ARG A 320 -0.80 23.93 21.19
CA ARG A 320 -0.49 23.08 20.01
C ARG A 320 0.65 23.61 19.13
N PRO A 321 0.76 24.93 18.85
CA PRO A 321 1.91 25.46 18.08
C PRO A 321 3.29 25.25 18.71
N TYR A 322 3.35 24.86 20.00
CA TYR A 322 4.57 24.56 20.72
C TYR A 322 4.89 23.06 20.76
N TRP A 323 4.04 22.18 20.20
CA TRP A 323 4.33 20.74 20.10
C TRP A 323 5.65 20.47 19.37
N ARG A 324 5.98 21.28 18.36
CA ARG A 324 7.25 21.23 17.61
C ARG A 324 8.53 21.31 18.44
N ASN A 325 8.44 21.84 19.65
CA ASN A 325 9.57 21.89 20.57
C ASN A 325 9.92 20.51 21.16
N TYR A 326 9.06 19.50 20.97
CA TYR A 326 9.18 18.19 21.60
C TYR A 326 9.39 17.04 20.60
N PHE A 327 9.52 17.30 19.30
CA PHE A 327 9.62 16.25 18.27
C PHE A 327 10.97 15.54 18.22
N GLU A 328 12.06 16.23 18.54
CA GLU A 328 13.41 15.66 18.42
C GLU A 328 13.57 14.38 19.24
N ASN A 329 14.27 13.39 18.69
CA ASN A 329 14.56 12.11 19.35
C ASN A 329 13.30 11.33 19.78
N THR A 330 12.16 11.53 19.11
CA THR A 330 10.95 10.74 19.37
C THR A 330 11.06 9.38 18.69
N ASP A 331 10.98 8.30 19.47
CA ASP A 331 11.02 6.94 18.95
C ASP A 331 9.64 6.45 18.49
N VAL A 332 8.57 6.87 19.19
CA VAL A 332 7.18 6.55 18.84
C VAL A 332 6.29 7.74 19.16
N LEU A 333 5.42 8.09 18.21
CA LEU A 333 4.37 9.08 18.39
C LEU A 333 3.07 8.38 18.81
N ILE A 334 2.49 8.80 19.94
CA ILE A 334 1.17 8.37 20.38
C ILE A 334 0.20 9.54 20.23
N TYR A 335 -0.89 9.34 19.49
CA TYR A 335 -1.92 10.35 19.28
C TYR A 335 -3.26 9.89 19.87
N VAL A 336 -3.83 10.65 20.79
CA VAL A 336 -5.07 10.27 21.49
C VAL A 336 -6.25 11.08 20.97
N ILE A 337 -7.31 10.37 20.58
CA ILE A 337 -8.54 10.93 20.04
C ILE A 337 -9.69 10.65 21.01
N ASP A 338 -10.50 11.67 21.30
CA ASP A 338 -11.78 11.50 21.99
C ASP A 338 -12.81 10.92 21.02
N SER A 339 -13.08 9.62 21.10
CA SER A 339 -14.05 8.96 20.21
C SER A 339 -15.48 9.46 20.44
N SER A 340 -15.81 9.99 21.62
CA SER A 340 -17.15 10.52 21.91
C SER A 340 -17.38 11.91 21.32
N ASP A 341 -16.32 12.64 20.98
CA ASP A 341 -16.38 14.01 20.48
C ASP A 341 -16.41 14.06 18.94
N ARG A 342 -17.50 13.53 18.38
CA ARG A 342 -17.70 13.45 16.92
C ARG A 342 -17.63 14.79 16.19
N LYS A 343 -17.84 15.91 16.89
CA LYS A 343 -17.80 17.28 16.34
C LYS A 343 -16.38 17.77 16.11
N ARG A 344 -15.41 17.31 16.91
CA ARG A 344 -14.00 17.69 16.80
C ARG A 344 -13.15 16.67 16.03
N LEU A 345 -13.77 15.68 15.37
CA LEU A 345 -13.05 14.70 14.55
C LEU A 345 -12.35 15.35 13.34
N ASP A 346 -12.93 16.40 12.76
CA ASP A 346 -12.28 17.11 11.65
C ASP A 346 -11.11 17.98 12.17
N GLU A 347 -11.29 18.66 13.31
CA GLU A 347 -10.22 19.43 13.97
C GLU A 347 -9.04 18.53 14.36
N THR A 348 -9.30 17.37 14.98
CA THR A 348 -8.23 16.46 15.39
C THR A 348 -7.53 15.80 14.21
N GLY A 349 -8.22 15.66 13.07
CA GLY A 349 -7.65 15.15 11.82
C GLY A 349 -6.70 16.16 11.18
N GLN A 350 -7.11 17.43 11.08
CA GLN A 350 -6.25 18.51 10.57
C GLN A 350 -4.97 18.66 11.42
N GLU A 351 -5.10 18.65 12.75
CA GLU A 351 -3.95 18.74 13.64
C GLU A 351 -3.03 17.51 13.54
N LEU A 352 -3.58 16.32 13.26
CA LEU A 352 -2.79 15.13 13.00
C LEU A 352 -2.06 15.23 11.66
N GLU A 353 -2.72 15.68 10.60
CA GLU A 353 -2.11 15.88 9.28
C GLU A 353 -0.95 16.88 9.33
N GLU A 354 -1.17 18.04 9.95
CA GLU A 354 -0.11 19.04 10.19
C GLU A 354 1.05 18.44 10.98
N LEU A 355 0.76 17.71 12.07
CA LEU A 355 1.76 17.04 12.89
C LEU A 355 2.58 16.01 12.09
N LEU A 356 1.95 15.22 11.22
CA LEU A 356 2.65 14.19 10.44
C LEU A 356 3.48 14.76 9.29
N SER A 357 3.19 15.99 8.85
CA SER A 357 3.95 16.71 7.82
C SER A 357 5.31 17.23 8.29
N GLU A 358 5.60 17.18 9.59
CA GLU A 358 6.82 17.70 10.19
C GLU A 358 8.03 16.81 9.92
N ASP A 359 9.10 17.38 9.33
CA ASP A 359 10.34 16.69 8.95
C ASP A 359 10.94 15.86 10.09
N LYS A 360 10.82 16.35 11.33
CA LYS A 360 11.36 15.70 12.53
C LYS A 360 10.62 14.42 12.92
N LEU A 361 9.42 14.20 12.38
CA LEU A 361 8.57 13.04 12.67
C LEU A 361 8.48 12.07 11.49
N VAL A 362 9.17 12.34 10.37
CA VAL A 362 9.22 11.42 9.23
C VAL A 362 9.72 10.04 9.67
N ASN A 363 9.06 8.98 9.21
CA ASN A 363 9.28 7.57 9.58
C ASN A 363 9.03 7.20 11.05
N VAL A 364 8.68 8.14 11.94
CA VAL A 364 8.38 7.82 13.35
C VAL A 364 7.07 7.02 13.42
N PRO A 365 7.07 5.79 13.97
CA PRO A 365 5.85 4.98 14.12
C PRO A 365 4.74 5.72 14.87
N LEU A 366 3.50 5.56 14.40
CA LEU A 366 2.32 6.22 14.93
C LEU A 366 1.35 5.24 15.59
N LEU A 367 1.06 5.43 16.88
CA LEU A 367 -0.02 4.72 17.58
C LEU A 367 -1.16 5.67 17.92
N ILE A 368 -2.34 5.39 17.40
CA ILE A 368 -3.53 6.18 17.66
C ILE A 368 -4.40 5.45 18.69
N TYR A 369 -4.75 6.14 19.77
CA TYR A 369 -5.76 5.66 20.71
C TYR A 369 -7.10 6.34 20.43
N ALA A 370 -8.06 5.56 19.94
CA ALA A 370 -9.47 5.92 19.88
C ALA A 370 -10.07 5.74 21.28
N ASN A 371 -9.95 6.75 22.11
CA ASN A 371 -10.23 6.70 23.54
C ASN A 371 -11.70 7.03 23.87
N LYS A 372 -12.16 6.62 25.05
CA LYS A 372 -13.53 6.79 25.58
C LYS A 372 -14.58 5.94 24.87
N GLN A 373 -14.19 4.74 24.45
CA GLN A 373 -15.09 3.76 23.83
C GLN A 373 -16.18 3.23 24.79
N ASP A 374 -16.05 3.50 26.09
CA ASP A 374 -17.06 3.22 27.12
C ASP A 374 -18.31 4.12 27.01
N LEU A 375 -18.26 5.21 26.23
CA LEU A 375 -19.36 6.15 26.08
C LEU A 375 -20.29 5.75 24.92
N LEU A 376 -21.61 5.84 25.14
CA LEU A 376 -22.67 5.39 24.22
C LEU A 376 -22.57 5.96 22.79
N HIS A 377 -21.97 7.14 22.63
CA HIS A 377 -21.85 7.83 21.33
C HIS A 377 -20.43 7.81 20.75
N ALA A 378 -19.53 6.99 21.31
CA ALA A 378 -18.18 6.86 20.80
C ALA A 378 -18.17 6.38 19.35
N ALA A 379 -17.37 7.04 18.50
CA ALA A 379 -17.05 6.57 17.17
C ALA A 379 -16.13 5.34 17.25
N PRO A 380 -16.49 4.22 16.61
CA PRO A 380 -15.61 3.06 16.53
C PRO A 380 -14.27 3.43 15.90
N ALA A 381 -13.20 2.72 16.27
CA ALA A 381 -11.87 2.96 15.72
C ALA A 381 -11.83 2.89 14.18
N ALA A 382 -12.59 1.97 13.57
CA ALA A 382 -12.68 1.86 12.10
C ALA A 382 -13.27 3.14 11.46
N GLU A 383 -14.33 3.70 12.05
CA GLU A 383 -14.96 4.94 11.59
C GLU A 383 -13.98 6.12 11.70
N ILE A 384 -13.24 6.22 12.81
CA ILE A 384 -12.22 7.25 13.01
C ILE A 384 -11.09 7.10 11.98
N ALA A 385 -10.65 5.88 11.70
CA ALA A 385 -9.59 5.61 10.75
C ALA A 385 -9.96 6.02 9.32
N GLU A 386 -11.20 5.74 8.92
CA GLU A 386 -11.76 6.15 7.64
C GLU A 386 -11.87 7.67 7.56
N ARG A 387 -12.50 8.31 8.56
CA ARG A 387 -12.76 9.75 8.56
C ARG A 387 -11.48 10.60 8.57
N LEU A 388 -10.44 10.16 9.27
CA LEU A 388 -9.15 10.83 9.30
C LEU A 388 -8.24 10.43 8.14
N GLY A 389 -8.69 9.54 7.24
CA GLY A 389 -7.89 9.10 6.10
C GLY A 389 -6.59 8.40 6.50
N LEU A 390 -6.56 7.68 7.63
CA LEU A 390 -5.32 7.08 8.15
C LEU A 390 -4.67 6.09 7.16
N HIS A 391 -5.49 5.47 6.31
CA HIS A 391 -5.04 4.58 5.22
C HIS A 391 -4.14 5.29 4.20
N THR A 392 -4.17 6.63 4.11
CA THR A 392 -3.31 7.43 3.24
C THR A 392 -1.89 7.59 3.77
N ILE A 393 -1.64 7.31 5.05
CA ILE A 393 -0.31 7.36 5.66
C ILE A 393 0.51 6.18 5.13
N LYS A 394 1.56 6.46 4.34
CA LYS A 394 2.43 5.45 3.70
C LYS A 394 3.90 5.55 4.09
N ASP A 395 4.31 6.64 4.72
CA ASP A 395 5.69 6.96 5.06
C ASP A 395 6.13 6.37 6.42
N ARG A 396 5.18 5.86 7.23
CA ARG A 396 5.45 5.29 8.54
C ARG A 396 4.46 4.16 8.88
N PRO A 397 4.85 3.18 9.69
CA PRO A 397 3.91 2.22 10.24
C PRO A 397 2.96 2.92 11.22
N TRP A 398 1.68 2.54 11.19
CA TRP A 398 0.68 3.07 12.11
C TRP A 398 -0.33 2.01 12.55
N GLN A 399 -0.98 2.25 13.68
CA GLN A 399 -2.15 1.49 14.13
C GLN A 399 -3.11 2.38 14.89
N ILE A 400 -4.41 2.05 14.81
CA ILE A 400 -5.43 2.60 15.70
C ILE A 400 -5.91 1.52 16.69
N GLN A 401 -6.10 1.92 17.94
CA GLN A 401 -6.62 1.06 18.99
C GLN A 401 -7.82 1.70 19.69
N ALA A 402 -8.94 0.99 19.70
CA ALA A 402 -10.09 1.31 20.56
C ALA A 402 -9.72 1.12 22.04
N CYS A 403 -9.92 2.14 22.88
CA CYS A 403 -9.64 2.02 24.31
C CYS A 403 -10.58 2.85 25.20
N SER A 404 -10.56 2.54 26.49
CA SER A 404 -11.09 3.36 27.55
C SER A 404 -10.02 3.55 28.63
N ALA A 405 -9.44 4.74 28.70
CA ALA A 405 -8.42 5.09 29.68
C ALA A 405 -8.90 4.92 31.14
N THR A 406 -10.20 5.13 31.39
CA THR A 406 -10.83 5.05 32.70
C THR A 406 -11.13 3.61 33.13
N VAL A 407 -11.56 2.77 32.20
CA VAL A 407 -11.84 1.34 32.46
C VAL A 407 -10.55 0.50 32.37
N GLY A 408 -9.52 1.00 31.67
CA GLY A 408 -8.28 0.28 31.39
C GLY A 408 -8.39 -0.71 30.24
N GLU A 409 -9.54 -0.78 29.57
CA GLU A 409 -9.78 -1.65 28.40
C GLU A 409 -9.06 -1.08 27.16
N GLY A 410 -8.32 -1.92 26.44
CA GLY A 410 -7.56 -1.51 25.26
C GLY A 410 -6.37 -0.57 25.55
N VAL A 411 -6.07 -0.27 26.82
CA VAL A 411 -5.00 0.66 27.24
C VAL A 411 -3.66 -0.04 27.45
N LYS A 412 -3.67 -1.30 27.92
CA LYS A 412 -2.46 -1.98 28.43
C LYS A 412 -1.31 -1.97 27.42
N VAL A 413 -0.08 -1.82 27.93
CA VAL A 413 1.19 -1.94 27.17
C VAL A 413 1.33 -3.28 26.46
N ARG A 414 0.60 -4.32 26.89
CA ARG A 414 0.38 -5.54 26.10
C ARG A 414 -0.03 -5.24 24.67
N LEU A 415 -0.59 -4.08 24.39
CA LEU A 415 -0.99 -3.63 23.07
C LEU A 415 0.15 -2.97 22.30
N LEU A 416 1.07 -2.25 22.94
CA LEU A 416 2.40 -1.96 22.37
C LEU A 416 3.08 -3.31 22.07
N VAL A 417 3.17 -4.23 23.03
CA VAL A 417 3.82 -5.55 22.83
C VAL A 417 3.04 -6.51 21.89
N ALA A 418 1.72 -6.37 21.71
CA ALA A 418 0.90 -7.17 20.79
C ALA A 418 0.77 -6.54 19.39
N LEU A 419 0.83 -5.21 19.26
CA LEU A 419 1.26 -4.51 18.02
C LEU A 419 2.56 -5.09 17.49
N LEU A 420 3.38 -5.54 18.43
CA LEU A 420 4.73 -6.00 18.31
C LEU A 420 4.87 -7.53 18.29
N GLN A 421 3.75 -8.26 18.20
CA GLN A 421 3.72 -9.72 18.05
C GLN A 421 2.70 -10.20 17.01
N LYS A 422 1.74 -9.35 16.59
CA LYS A 422 0.70 -9.71 15.60
C LYS A 422 1.08 -9.44 14.14
N ILE A 423 2.36 -9.24 13.84
CA ILE A 423 2.89 -9.12 12.47
C ILE A 423 3.75 -10.36 12.15
N ASP A 424 3.26 -11.53 12.55
CA ASP A 424 3.78 -12.85 12.13
C ASP A 424 2.95 -13.38 10.97
#